data_AF-A0A9N8HH42-F1
#
_entry.id   AF-A0A9N8HH42-F1
#
_cell.length_a   1.000
_cell.length_b   1.000
_cell.length_c   1.000
_cell.angle_alpha   90.00
_cell.angle_beta   90.00
_cell.angle_gamma   90.00
#
_symmetry.space_group_name_H-M   'P 1'
#
loop_
_entity.id
_entity.type
_entity.pdbx_description
1 polymer ?
#
loop_
_entity_poly.entity_id
_entity_poly.type
_entity_poly.pdbx_seq_one_letter_code
_entity_poly.pdbx_strand_id
1 'polypeptide(L)'
;MSVGKKMRRSRLDRRYLFGVMATICTLVVIFLILWSSLQDTPKVMQEYELTETKNEEGETIVWVLDVCGSESSAWVIISVGWNALLLLCTTTLAVQMRKVGMEGFRETGTLALLVYSHSVFVVLRLFTYLLPSVMKEYFLSYCRSFLFSVDTLSTLVIYFIPKLFGEDIQPRRSSISSTSLPAQWAANLSDNNEPPWIQQQPVEVEERIRLLEKQNEALEKENALLRRHQAPDVKMSTEESSQ
;
A
#
# COMPACT_ATOMS: atom_id res chain seq x y z
N MET A 1 -27.51 4.14 -22.36
CA MET A 1 -26.72 5.14 -21.60
C MET A 1 -25.75 4.38 -20.70
N SER A 2 -24.48 4.24 -21.10
CA SER A 2 -23.45 3.69 -20.22
C SER A 2 -22.55 4.84 -19.79
N VAL A 3 -22.62 5.20 -18.52
CA VAL A 3 -21.76 6.21 -17.89
C VAL A 3 -20.40 5.56 -17.70
N GLY A 4 -19.56 5.65 -18.72
CA GLY A 4 -18.13 5.37 -18.62
C GLY A 4 -17.52 6.40 -17.68
N LYS A 5 -17.47 6.07 -16.38
CA LYS A 5 -16.80 6.86 -15.35
C LYS A 5 -15.31 6.79 -15.62
N LYS A 6 -14.85 7.67 -16.52
CA LYS A 6 -13.45 7.87 -16.89
C LYS A 6 -12.70 8.19 -15.60
N MET A 7 -12.00 7.19 -15.05
CA MET A 7 -11.18 7.33 -13.85
C MET A 7 -10.01 8.22 -14.23
N ARG A 8 -10.21 9.53 -14.10
CA ARG A 8 -9.22 10.56 -14.36
C ARG A 8 -8.15 10.39 -13.29
N ARG A 9 -7.04 9.73 -13.65
CA ARG A 9 -5.81 9.67 -12.86
C ARG A 9 -5.30 11.10 -12.67
N SER A 10 -5.81 11.78 -11.65
CA SER A 10 -5.34 13.10 -11.26
C SER A 10 -3.93 12.92 -10.71
N ARG A 11 -2.96 13.60 -11.31
CA ARG A 11 -1.66 13.74 -10.69
C ARG A 11 -1.89 14.57 -9.43
N LEU A 12 -1.79 13.94 -8.25
CA LEU A 12 -1.79 14.68 -7.00
C LEU A 12 -0.61 15.64 -7.02
N ASP A 13 -0.90 16.92 -6.85
CA ASP A 13 0.13 17.93 -6.75
C ASP A 13 0.89 17.70 -5.43
N ARG A 14 2.22 17.66 -5.51
CA ARG A 14 3.09 17.51 -4.35
C ARG A 14 2.85 18.64 -3.35
N ARG A 15 2.60 19.87 -3.84
CA ARG A 15 2.32 21.04 -3.01
C ARG A 15 1.07 20.86 -2.16
N TYR A 16 0.03 20.24 -2.72
CA TYR A 16 -1.20 19.93 -1.99
C TYR A 16 -0.94 18.92 -0.87
N LEU A 17 -0.18 17.84 -1.16
CA LEU A 17 0.15 16.82 -0.16
C LEU A 17 0.94 17.43 1.01
N PHE A 18 1.95 18.25 0.73
CA PHE A 18 2.74 18.95 1.75
C PHE A 18 1.89 19.93 2.54
N GLY A 19 0.96 20.66 1.90
CA GLY A 19 0.04 21.57 2.59
C GLY A 19 -0.87 20.85 3.59
N VAL A 20 -1.43 19.70 3.20
CA VAL A 20 -2.26 18.87 4.09
C VAL A 20 -1.44 18.36 5.28
N MET A 21 -0.25 17.82 5.03
CA MET A 21 0.63 17.34 6.11
C MET A 21 1.03 18.46 7.08
N ALA A 22 1.43 19.63 6.55
CA ALA A 22 1.77 20.79 7.38
C ALA A 22 0.60 21.25 8.26
N THR A 23 -0.63 21.22 7.71
CA THR A 23 -1.85 21.59 8.44
C THR A 23 -2.11 20.61 9.59
N ILE A 24 -2.04 19.31 9.33
CA ILE A 24 -2.22 18.28 10.36
C ILE A 24 -1.14 18.40 11.45
N CYS A 25 0.13 18.56 11.06
CA CYS A 25 1.23 18.75 12.01
C CYS A 25 1.03 20.01 12.87
N THR A 26 0.60 21.12 12.28
CA THR A 26 0.34 22.37 13.01
C THR A 26 -0.78 22.19 14.02
N LEU A 27 -1.87 21.52 13.65
CA LEU A 27 -2.96 21.20 14.57
C LEU A 27 -2.51 20.32 15.75
N VAL A 28 -1.67 19.32 15.49
CA VAL A 28 -1.11 18.47 16.54
C VAL A 28 -0.20 19.27 17.47
N VAL A 29 0.65 20.16 16.94
CA VAL A 29 1.51 21.03 17.76
C VAL A 29 0.68 21.95 18.64
N ILE A 30 -0.36 22.58 18.10
CA ILE A 30 -1.28 23.43 18.89
C ILE A 30 -1.95 22.61 20.00
N PHE A 31 -2.45 21.41 19.69
CA PHE A 31 -3.02 20.50 20.68
C PHE A 31 -2.01 20.16 21.79
N LEU A 32 -0.76 19.84 21.44
CA LEU A 32 0.29 19.55 22.42
C LEU A 32 0.66 20.76 23.28
N ILE A 33 0.71 21.96 22.70
CA ILE A 33 0.94 23.19 23.47
C ILE A 33 -0.18 23.43 24.47
N LEU A 34 -1.44 23.32 24.03
CA LEU A 34 -2.60 23.44 24.91
C LEU A 34 -2.57 22.39 26.02
N TRP A 35 -2.28 21.13 25.65
CA TRP A 35 -2.13 20.02 26.58
C TRP A 35 -1.06 20.29 27.64
N SER A 36 0.16 20.64 27.22
CA SER A 36 1.27 20.96 28.12
C SER A 36 1.00 22.18 29.00
N SER A 37 0.31 23.20 28.48
CA SER A 37 -0.06 24.39 29.25
C SER A 37 -1.16 24.14 30.29
N LEU A 38 -2.04 23.17 30.04
CA LEU A 38 -3.11 22.78 30.98
C LEU A 38 -2.61 21.77 32.01
N GLN A 39 -1.56 21.01 31.68
CA GLN A 39 -0.97 20.00 32.53
C GLN A 39 0.18 20.59 33.36
N ASP A 40 -0.13 21.59 34.21
CA ASP A 40 0.84 22.11 35.18
C ASP A 40 1.06 21.11 36.32
N THR A 41 2.32 20.76 36.54
CA THR A 41 2.90 19.99 37.66
C THR A 41 2.86 18.46 37.51
N PRO A 42 3.93 17.82 36.99
CA PRO A 42 4.21 16.42 37.29
C PRO A 42 4.39 16.27 38.80
N LYS A 43 3.43 15.64 39.47
CA LYS A 43 3.57 15.31 40.89
C LYS A 43 4.29 13.97 40.99
N VAL A 44 5.28 13.91 41.87
CA VAL A 44 5.98 12.67 42.17
C VAL A 44 5.06 11.84 43.06
N MET A 45 4.60 10.71 42.55
CA MET A 45 3.89 9.66 43.30
C MET A 45 4.92 8.63 43.74
N GLN A 46 4.89 8.24 45.01
CA GLN A 46 5.82 7.26 45.56
C GLN A 46 5.17 5.88 45.57
N GLU A 47 5.68 4.96 44.75
CA GLU A 47 5.35 3.54 44.86
C GLU A 47 6.34 2.88 45.84
N TYR A 48 5.80 2.20 46.86
CA TYR A 48 6.59 1.50 47.87
C TYR A 48 6.66 0.00 47.55
N GLU A 49 7.87 -0.54 47.44
CA GLU A 49 8.10 -1.98 47.30
C GLU A 49 8.80 -2.52 48.56
N LEU A 50 8.09 -3.38 49.29
CA LEU A 50 8.62 -4.08 50.47
C LEU A 50 9.61 -5.16 50.02
N THR A 51 10.86 -5.05 50.44
CA THR A 51 11.85 -6.13 50.22
C THR A 51 11.88 -7.04 51.44
N GLU A 52 11.98 -8.36 51.26
CA GLU A 52 12.16 -9.31 52.36
C GLU A 52 13.57 -9.27 52.99
N THR A 53 14.49 -8.46 52.44
CA THR A 53 15.85 -8.29 52.96
C THR A 53 15.83 -7.34 54.15
N LYS A 54 16.20 -7.88 55.31
CA LYS A 54 16.44 -7.09 56.53
C LYS A 54 17.88 -6.56 56.53
N ASN A 55 18.05 -5.31 56.99
CA ASN A 55 19.37 -4.75 57.26
C ASN A 55 20.02 -5.49 58.46
N GLU A 56 21.32 -5.28 58.71
CA GLU A 56 22.05 -5.94 59.81
C GLU A 56 21.44 -5.65 61.19
N GLU A 57 20.68 -4.56 61.33
CA GLU A 57 19.93 -4.17 62.53
C GLU A 57 18.48 -4.70 62.58
N GLY A 58 18.06 -5.52 61.61
CA GLY A 58 16.74 -6.17 61.59
C GLY A 58 15.60 -5.34 61.01
N GLU A 59 15.88 -4.15 60.49
CA GLU A 59 14.92 -3.26 59.84
C GLU A 59 14.63 -3.70 58.39
N THR A 60 13.37 -3.59 57.95
CA THR A 60 12.94 -3.94 56.60
C THR A 60 13.28 -2.82 55.62
N ILE A 61 14.07 -3.13 54.59
CA ILE A 61 14.42 -2.15 53.54
C ILE A 61 13.26 -2.03 52.54
N VAL A 62 12.75 -0.81 52.36
CA VAL A 62 11.68 -0.49 51.41
C VAL A 62 12.26 0.31 50.25
N TRP A 63 12.06 -0.15 49.02
CA TRP A 63 12.38 0.64 47.83
C TRP A 63 11.27 1.66 47.60
N VAL A 64 11.65 2.92 47.43
CA VAL A 64 10.76 4.00 47.04
C VAL A 64 11.03 4.30 45.56
N LEU A 65 10.05 4.04 44.70
CA LEU A 65 10.10 4.45 43.30
C LEU A 65 9.30 5.75 43.12
N ASP A 66 9.99 6.80 42.72
CA ASP A 66 9.39 8.07 42.34
C ASP A 66 8.83 7.95 40.91
N VAL A 67 7.51 7.78 40.79
CA VAL A 67 6.80 7.71 39.50
C VAL A 67 6.12 9.05 39.24
N CYS A 68 6.21 9.55 38.01
CA CYS A 68 5.51 10.77 37.61
C CYS A 68 4.02 10.46 37.40
N GLY A 69 3.17 10.89 38.33
CA GLY A 69 1.73 10.63 38.32
C GLY A 69 0.89 11.89 38.50
N SER A 70 -0.39 11.79 38.22
CA SER A 70 -1.39 12.83 38.54
C SER A 70 -2.57 12.14 39.21
N GLU A 71 -3.04 12.66 40.35
CA GLU A 71 -4.20 12.09 41.08
C GLU A 71 -5.49 12.09 40.26
N SER A 72 -5.57 12.91 39.20
CA SER A 72 -6.81 13.07 38.46
C SER A 72 -6.99 12.01 37.37
N SER A 73 -8.00 11.16 37.56
CA SER A 73 -8.47 10.17 36.57
C SER A 73 -8.86 10.79 35.21
N ALA A 74 -9.09 12.11 35.16
CA ALA A 74 -9.37 12.82 33.92
C ALA A 74 -8.21 12.70 32.92
N TRP A 75 -6.95 12.73 33.38
CA TRP A 75 -5.77 12.62 32.52
C TRP A 75 -5.63 11.23 31.89
N VAL A 76 -6.00 10.19 32.63
CA VAL A 76 -6.04 8.82 32.11
C VAL A 76 -7.13 8.71 31.03
N ILE A 77 -8.33 9.25 31.29
CA ILE A 77 -9.44 9.23 30.32
C ILE A 77 -9.05 9.98 29.04
N ILE A 78 -8.43 11.16 29.14
CA ILE A 78 -8.02 11.91 27.96
C ILE A 78 -6.88 11.20 27.22
N SER A 79 -5.93 10.60 27.94
CA SER A 79 -4.86 9.80 27.32
C SER A 79 -5.42 8.58 26.56
N VAL A 80 -6.38 7.88 27.16
CA VAL A 80 -7.09 6.76 26.50
C VAL A 80 -7.88 7.26 25.29
N GLY A 81 -8.59 8.39 25.43
CA GLY A 81 -9.34 9.01 24.34
C GLY A 81 -8.45 9.40 23.16
N TRP A 82 -7.26 9.95 23.42
CA TRP A 82 -6.29 10.28 22.37
C TRP A 82 -5.79 9.02 21.64
N ASN A 83 -5.45 7.95 22.38
CA ASN A 83 -5.05 6.68 21.77
C ASN A 83 -6.19 6.05 20.96
N ALA A 84 -7.44 6.15 21.42
CA ALA A 84 -8.61 5.70 20.68
C ALA A 84 -8.83 6.49 19.37
N LEU A 85 -8.61 7.80 19.39
CA LEU A 85 -8.67 8.64 18.19
C LEU A 85 -7.56 8.27 17.20
N LEU A 86 -6.34 8.07 17.68
CA LEU A 86 -5.23 7.58 16.85
C LEU A 86 -5.56 6.22 16.22
N LEU A 87 -6.20 5.33 16.96
CA LEU A 87 -6.64 4.02 16.46
C LEU A 87 -7.67 4.19 15.33
N LEU A 88 -8.71 5.02 15.53
CA LEU A 88 -9.71 5.31 14.49
C LEU A 88 -9.07 5.91 13.23
N CYS A 89 -8.15 6.87 13.39
CA CYS A 89 -7.42 7.46 12.28
C CYS A 89 -6.59 6.41 11.53
N THR A 90 -5.86 5.57 12.26
CA THR A 90 -5.01 4.52 11.65
C THR A 90 -5.85 3.47 10.95
N THR A 91 -6.95 3.02 11.53
CA THR A 91 -7.86 2.04 10.91
C THR A 91 -8.53 2.60 9.66
N THR A 92 -9.01 3.84 9.71
CA THR A 92 -9.61 4.48 8.51
C THR A 92 -8.59 4.64 7.39
N LEU A 93 -7.35 5.02 7.72
CA LEU A 93 -6.25 5.10 6.76
C LEU A 93 -5.93 3.72 6.18
N ALA A 94 -5.88 2.67 7.00
CA ALA A 94 -5.62 1.30 6.56
C ALA A 94 -6.65 0.83 5.52
N VAL A 95 -7.94 1.10 5.78
CA VAL A 95 -9.03 0.73 4.87
C VAL A 95 -8.95 1.52 3.55
N GLN A 96 -8.63 2.81 3.62
CA GLN A 96 -8.44 3.62 2.42
C GLN A 96 -7.27 3.12 1.57
N MET A 97 -6.13 2.82 2.21
CA MET A 97 -4.95 2.30 1.50
C MET A 97 -5.20 0.93 0.86
N ARG A 98 -5.98 0.05 1.50
CA ARG A 98 -6.36 -1.24 0.90
C ARG A 98 -7.18 -1.07 -0.37
N LYS A 99 -8.11 -0.10 -0.41
CA LYS A 99 -8.92 0.18 -1.62
C LYS A 99 -8.06 0.71 -2.77
N VAL A 100 -7.11 1.59 -2.47
CA VAL A 100 -6.20 2.19 -3.48
C VAL A 100 -5.14 1.19 -3.96
N GLY A 101 -4.70 0.26 -3.10
CA GLY A 101 -3.72 -0.78 -3.46
C GLY A 101 -4.20 -1.76 -4.54
N MET A 102 -5.51 -1.92 -4.71
CA MET A 102 -6.09 -2.76 -5.76
C MET A 102 -5.93 -2.16 -7.18
N GLU A 103 -5.60 -0.86 -7.30
CA GLU A 103 -5.48 -0.16 -8.59
C GLU A 103 -4.07 -0.21 -9.20
N GLY A 104 -3.18 -1.10 -8.72
CA GLY A 104 -1.93 -1.47 -9.41
C GLY A 104 -0.69 -0.64 -9.07
N PHE A 105 -0.67 0.06 -7.94
CA PHE A 105 0.52 0.78 -7.47
C PHE A 105 1.26 -0.06 -6.40
N ARG A 106 2.34 -0.75 -6.81
CA ARG A 106 3.14 -1.63 -5.93
C ARG A 106 3.63 -0.94 -4.66
N GLU A 107 3.88 0.37 -4.71
CA GLU A 107 4.30 1.18 -3.56
C GLU A 107 3.19 1.35 -2.51
N THR A 108 1.92 1.35 -2.93
CA THR A 108 0.76 1.42 -2.02
C THR A 108 0.64 0.15 -1.16
N GLY A 109 1.12 -0.99 -1.65
CA GLY A 109 1.14 -2.25 -0.89
C GLY A 109 2.05 -2.18 0.34
N THR A 110 3.28 -1.67 0.17
CA THR A 110 4.21 -1.44 1.28
C THR A 110 3.63 -0.45 2.29
N LEU A 111 3.02 0.63 1.78
CA LEU A 111 2.41 1.64 2.63
C LEU A 111 1.22 1.08 3.43
N ALA A 112 0.39 0.22 2.82
CA ALA A 112 -0.70 -0.46 3.50
C ALA A 112 -0.20 -1.43 4.59
N LEU A 113 0.90 -2.15 4.34
CA LEU A 113 1.53 -3.03 5.33
C LEU A 113 2.04 -2.22 6.53
N LEU A 114 2.68 -1.07 6.27
CA LEU A 114 3.14 -0.16 7.32
C LEU A 114 2.00 0.30 8.22
N VAL A 115 0.87 0.73 7.64
CA VAL A 115 -0.29 1.18 8.43
C VAL A 115 -0.93 0.01 9.21
N TYR A 116 -0.95 -1.20 8.64
CA TYR A 116 -1.43 -2.38 9.36
C TYR A 116 -0.56 -2.69 10.59
N SER A 117 0.76 -2.72 10.42
CA SER A 117 1.70 -2.92 11.53
C SER A 117 1.49 -1.88 12.63
N HIS A 118 1.42 -0.60 12.25
CA HIS A 118 1.18 0.49 13.20
C HIS A 118 -0.16 0.33 13.95
N SER A 119 -1.22 -0.11 13.27
CA SER A 119 -2.52 -0.33 13.91
C SER A 119 -2.47 -1.40 15.01
N VAL A 120 -1.68 -2.46 14.84
CA VAL A 120 -1.48 -3.50 15.85
C VAL A 120 -0.76 -2.94 17.07
N PHE A 121 0.28 -2.13 16.88
CA PHE A 121 0.99 -1.48 17.98
C PHE A 121 0.11 -0.49 18.76
N VAL A 122 -0.74 0.27 18.07
CA VAL A 122 -1.70 1.18 18.72
C VAL A 122 -2.73 0.40 19.57
N VAL A 123 -3.23 -0.74 19.07
CA VAL A 123 -4.11 -1.63 19.85
C VAL A 123 -3.38 -2.16 21.09
N LEU A 124 -2.15 -2.65 20.92
CA LEU A 124 -1.38 -3.22 22.03
C LEU A 124 -1.03 -2.17 23.09
N ARG A 125 -0.78 -0.93 22.66
CA ARG A 125 -0.61 0.23 23.54
C ARG A 125 -1.88 0.58 24.31
N LEU A 126 -3.05 0.50 23.67
CA LEU A 126 -4.34 0.71 24.34
C LEU A 126 -4.54 -0.29 25.48
N PHE A 127 -4.19 -1.57 25.28
CA PHE A 127 -4.19 -2.55 26.35
C PHE A 127 -3.28 -2.16 27.52
N THR A 128 -2.10 -1.57 27.25
CA THR A 128 -1.19 -1.09 28.32
C THR A 128 -1.75 0.08 29.14
N TYR A 129 -2.77 0.78 28.66
CA TYR A 129 -3.50 1.80 29.43
C TYR A 129 -4.71 1.23 30.19
N LEU A 130 -5.23 0.06 29.78
CA LEU A 130 -6.34 -0.63 30.45
C LEU A 130 -5.89 -1.60 31.55
N LEU A 131 -4.60 -1.94 31.60
CA LEU A 131 -4.01 -2.85 32.60
C LEU A 131 -3.45 -2.26 33.92
N PRO A 132 -3.59 -0.95 34.28
CA PRO A 132 -3.01 -0.45 35.53
C PRO A 132 -3.61 -1.07 36.79
N SER A 133 -4.76 -1.76 36.70
CA SER A 133 -5.34 -2.50 37.83
C SER A 133 -4.64 -3.82 38.15
N VAL A 134 -3.78 -4.33 37.27
CA VAL A 134 -3.17 -5.67 37.39
C VAL A 134 -1.65 -5.60 37.60
N MET A 135 -0.99 -4.54 37.11
CA MET A 135 0.47 -4.41 37.10
C MET A 135 0.91 -3.06 37.67
N LYS A 136 2.09 -3.03 38.29
CA LYS A 136 2.71 -1.81 38.83
C LYS A 136 2.99 -0.77 37.73
N GLU A 137 2.88 0.53 38.05
CA GLU A 137 2.92 1.59 37.05
C GLU A 137 4.29 1.70 36.35
N TYR A 138 5.39 1.46 37.08
CA TYR A 138 6.72 1.49 36.50
C TYR A 138 6.88 0.45 35.37
N PHE A 139 6.37 -0.76 35.55
CA PHE A 139 6.50 -1.83 34.55
C PHE A 139 5.70 -1.48 33.29
N LEU A 140 4.50 -0.92 33.46
CA LEU A 140 3.69 -0.43 32.35
C LEU A 140 4.38 0.71 31.60
N SER A 141 5.10 1.59 32.30
CA SER A 141 5.89 2.67 31.70
C SER A 141 7.05 2.12 30.83
N TYR A 142 7.77 1.10 31.31
CA TYR A 142 8.79 0.40 30.53
C TYR A 142 8.20 -0.28 29.29
N CYS A 143 7.07 -0.99 29.45
CA CYS A 143 6.38 -1.61 28.31
C CYS A 143 5.99 -0.57 27.26
N ARG A 144 5.42 0.57 27.66
CA ARG A 144 5.03 1.64 26.71
C ARG A 144 6.25 2.17 25.94
N SER A 145 7.35 2.44 26.63
CA SER A 145 8.60 2.92 26.01
C SER A 145 9.18 1.91 25.01
N PHE A 146 9.12 0.63 25.37
CA PHE A 146 9.52 -0.47 24.49
C PHE A 146 8.63 -0.54 23.25
N LEU A 147 7.31 -0.47 23.41
CA LEU A 147 6.35 -0.52 22.29
C LEU A 147 6.54 0.62 21.29
N PHE A 148 6.77 1.83 21.77
CA PHE A 148 7.08 2.97 20.90
C PHE A 148 8.36 2.76 20.09
N SER A 149 9.38 2.20 20.73
CA SER A 149 10.67 1.96 20.08
C SER A 149 10.53 0.88 19.00
N VAL A 150 9.83 -0.21 19.30
CA VAL A 150 9.59 -1.31 18.35
C VAL A 150 8.67 -0.88 17.21
N ASP A 151 7.63 -0.10 17.47
CA ASP A 151 6.75 0.46 16.42
C ASP A 151 7.54 1.34 15.44
N THR A 152 8.35 2.26 15.96
CA THR A 152 9.22 3.12 15.13
C THR A 152 10.22 2.30 14.32
N LEU A 153 10.85 1.30 14.95
CA LEU A 153 11.77 0.40 14.25
C LEU A 153 11.06 -0.42 13.17
N SER A 154 9.87 -0.94 13.46
CA SER A 154 9.08 -1.74 12.53
C SER A 154 8.67 -0.93 11.31
N THR A 155 8.20 0.32 11.50
CA THR A 155 7.86 1.21 10.37
C THR A 155 9.07 1.52 9.49
N LEU A 156 10.24 1.76 10.10
CA LEU A 156 11.50 1.98 9.38
C LEU A 156 11.88 0.74 8.57
N VAL A 157 11.88 -0.44 9.20
CA VAL A 157 12.22 -1.71 8.55
C VAL A 157 11.27 -2.01 7.37
N ILE A 158 9.95 -1.90 7.57
CA ILE A 158 8.94 -2.15 6.54
C ILE A 158 9.08 -1.18 5.35
N TYR A 159 9.41 0.09 5.63
CA TYR A 159 9.55 1.10 4.58
C TYR A 159 10.86 0.96 3.80
N PHE A 160 11.98 0.75 4.51
CA PHE A 160 13.31 0.74 3.89
C PHE A 160 13.69 -0.60 3.27
N ILE A 161 13.27 -1.75 3.81
CA ILE A 161 13.58 -3.08 3.22
C ILE A 161 13.23 -3.15 1.72
N PRO A 162 11.97 -2.92 1.28
CA PRO A 162 11.63 -3.05 -0.13
C PRO A 162 12.33 -2.02 -1.01
N LYS A 163 12.83 -0.92 -0.42
CA LYS A 163 13.56 0.12 -1.13
C LYS A 163 15.05 -0.20 -1.28
N LEU A 164 15.66 -0.82 -0.26
CA LEU A 164 17.08 -1.20 -0.26
C LEU A 164 17.33 -2.50 -1.03
N PHE A 165 16.39 -3.45 -0.98
CA PHE A 165 16.46 -4.74 -1.69
C PHE A 165 15.70 -4.73 -3.03
N GLY A 166 15.01 -3.64 -3.36
CA GLY A 166 14.22 -3.50 -4.59
C GLY A 166 15.00 -2.99 -5.81
N GLU A 167 16.29 -2.70 -5.67
CA GLU A 167 17.09 -2.02 -6.69
C GLU A 167 17.86 -2.96 -7.64
N ASP A 168 17.47 -4.23 -7.78
CA ASP A 168 18.10 -5.16 -8.74
C ASP A 168 17.19 -5.74 -9.82
N ILE A 169 15.88 -5.45 -9.86
CA ILE A 169 15.01 -5.98 -10.92
C ILE A 169 13.99 -4.94 -11.40
N GLN A 170 14.48 -3.81 -11.93
CA GLN A 170 13.76 -3.12 -12.99
C GLN A 170 14.77 -2.44 -13.93
N PRO A 171 14.98 -2.94 -15.16
CA PRO A 171 15.79 -2.21 -16.12
C PRO A 171 15.08 -0.89 -16.42
N ARG A 172 15.67 0.18 -15.90
CA ARG A 172 15.39 1.56 -16.25
C ARG A 172 15.44 1.66 -17.77
N ARG A 173 14.29 1.83 -18.44
CA ARG A 173 14.24 2.35 -19.81
C ARG A 173 14.81 3.77 -19.77
N SER A 174 16.13 3.90 -19.82
CA SER A 174 16.80 5.14 -20.19
C SER A 174 16.77 5.24 -21.71
N SER A 175 16.05 6.24 -22.18
CA SER A 175 16.22 6.80 -23.52
C SER A 175 17.63 7.37 -23.70
N ILE A 176 18.10 7.38 -24.96
CA ILE A 176 19.37 7.95 -25.49
C ILE A 176 20.53 6.93 -25.40
N SER A 177 21.21 6.46 -26.45
CA SER A 177 21.48 6.96 -27.81
C SER A 177 21.77 5.80 -28.79
N SER A 178 21.49 6.03 -30.07
CA SER A 178 21.97 5.27 -31.23
C SER A 178 23.45 4.87 -31.14
N THR A 179 23.79 3.60 -31.41
CA THR A 179 24.94 3.14 -32.22
C THR A 179 24.88 1.60 -32.42
N SER A 180 24.78 1.19 -33.69
CA SER A 180 25.09 -0.12 -34.33
C SER A 180 24.64 -1.47 -33.72
N LEU A 181 23.83 -2.21 -34.48
CA LEU A 181 23.61 -3.67 -34.44
C LEU A 181 24.84 -4.44 -35.00
N PRO A 182 25.07 -5.74 -34.70
CA PRO A 182 24.35 -6.81 -35.41
C PRO A 182 23.98 -8.08 -34.60
N ALA A 183 22.75 -8.55 -34.84
CA ALA A 183 22.40 -9.94 -35.18
C ALA A 183 22.95 -11.12 -34.33
N GLN A 184 22.59 -11.22 -33.03
CA GLN A 184 22.81 -12.47 -32.27
C GLN A 184 21.64 -12.93 -31.37
N TRP A 185 20.52 -12.21 -31.31
CA TRP A 185 19.42 -12.52 -30.38
C TRP A 185 18.23 -13.30 -31.00
N ALA A 186 18.28 -13.62 -32.30
CA ALA A 186 17.16 -14.27 -33.00
C ALA A 186 17.16 -15.81 -32.96
N ALA A 187 18.11 -16.46 -32.25
CA ALA A 187 18.29 -17.91 -32.33
C ALA A 187 18.03 -18.70 -31.03
N ASN A 188 17.48 -18.09 -29.96
CA ASN A 188 17.36 -18.82 -28.69
C ASN A 188 16.14 -18.42 -27.83
N LEU A 189 14.95 -18.42 -28.42
CA LEU A 189 13.67 -18.39 -27.71
C LEU A 189 12.77 -19.52 -28.22
N SER A 190 13.30 -20.74 -28.12
CA SER A 190 12.50 -21.95 -27.94
C SER A 190 12.71 -22.39 -26.49
N ASP A 191 12.16 -21.64 -25.54
CA ASP A 191 12.05 -22.14 -24.18
C ASP A 191 10.72 -21.66 -23.57
N ASN A 192 10.01 -22.63 -23.05
CA ASN A 192 8.65 -22.53 -22.57
C ASN A 192 8.66 -21.83 -21.20
N ASN A 193 8.21 -20.57 -21.14
CA ASN A 193 7.54 -20.00 -19.97
C ASN A 193 7.02 -18.57 -20.28
N GLU A 194 5.72 -18.46 -20.58
CA GLU A 194 5.02 -17.18 -20.61
C GLU A 194 4.66 -16.71 -19.19
N PRO A 195 4.92 -15.44 -18.80
CA PRO A 195 4.59 -14.92 -17.48
C PRO A 195 3.11 -14.50 -17.31
N PRO A 196 2.52 -14.65 -16.10
CA PRO A 196 1.08 -14.66 -15.85
C PRO A 196 0.42 -13.27 -15.68
N TRP A 197 0.72 -12.30 -16.53
CA TRP A 197 0.10 -10.96 -16.46
C TRP A 197 -0.44 -10.42 -17.79
N ILE A 198 -0.48 -11.24 -18.85
CA ILE A 198 -1.20 -10.90 -20.09
C ILE A 198 -2.65 -11.41 -19.98
N GLN A 199 -3.44 -10.85 -19.06
CA GLN A 199 -4.86 -11.20 -18.90
C GLN A 199 -5.78 -9.99 -18.90
N GLN A 200 -5.38 -8.88 -19.54
CA GLN A 200 -6.18 -7.64 -19.52
C GLN A 200 -6.47 -7.01 -20.89
N GLN A 201 -6.48 -7.81 -21.96
CA GLN A 201 -7.08 -7.43 -23.25
C GLN A 201 -7.93 -8.53 -23.95
N PRO A 202 -8.68 -9.41 -23.26
CA PRO A 202 -9.49 -10.39 -24.00
C PRO A 202 -10.64 -9.74 -24.80
N VAL A 203 -11.14 -8.55 -24.43
CA VAL A 203 -12.31 -7.96 -25.13
C VAL A 203 -11.94 -7.25 -26.44
N GLU A 204 -10.85 -6.47 -26.45
CA GLU A 204 -10.47 -5.68 -27.64
C GLU A 204 -9.83 -6.55 -28.74
N VAL A 205 -9.11 -7.60 -28.35
CA VAL A 205 -8.52 -8.56 -29.30
C VAL A 205 -9.61 -9.40 -29.98
N GLU A 206 -10.61 -9.85 -29.22
CA GLU A 206 -11.74 -10.60 -29.75
C GLU A 206 -12.58 -9.76 -30.74
N GLU A 207 -12.80 -8.47 -30.46
CA GLU A 207 -13.48 -7.57 -31.40
C GLU A 207 -12.67 -7.37 -32.69
N ARG A 208 -11.34 -7.21 -32.58
CA ARG A 208 -10.47 -7.10 -33.77
C ARG A 208 -10.49 -8.39 -34.60
N ILE A 209 -10.48 -9.56 -33.98
CA ILE A 209 -10.58 -10.85 -34.68
C ILE A 209 -11.92 -10.97 -35.41
N ARG A 210 -13.04 -10.64 -34.75
CA ARG A 210 -14.37 -10.66 -35.38
C ARG A 210 -14.51 -9.66 -36.53
N LEU A 211 -13.87 -8.49 -36.43
CA LEU A 211 -13.86 -7.50 -37.51
C LEU A 211 -13.02 -7.97 -38.69
N LEU A 212 -11.84 -8.56 -38.44
CA LEU A 212 -10.99 -9.13 -39.50
C LEU A 212 -11.66 -10.30 -40.20
N GLU A 213 -12.36 -11.17 -39.47
CA GLU A 213 -13.11 -12.29 -40.04
C GLU A 213 -14.23 -11.80 -40.97
N LYS A 214 -15.01 -10.79 -40.54
CA LYS A 214 -16.03 -10.16 -41.39
C LYS A 214 -15.45 -9.49 -42.64
N GLN A 215 -14.27 -8.87 -42.54
CA GLN A 215 -13.60 -8.28 -43.70
C GLN A 215 -13.12 -9.36 -44.68
N ASN A 216 -12.58 -10.47 -44.18
CA ASN A 216 -12.14 -11.59 -45.01
C ASN A 216 -13.31 -12.24 -45.75
N GLU A 217 -14.46 -12.45 -45.11
CA GLU A 217 -15.66 -13.00 -45.76
C GLU A 217 -16.21 -12.07 -46.86
N ALA A 218 -16.16 -10.75 -46.64
CA ALA A 218 -16.60 -9.77 -47.65
C ALA A 218 -15.68 -9.79 -48.88
N LEU A 219 -14.38 -9.87 -48.65
CA LEU A 219 -13.35 -9.90 -49.68
C LEU A 219 -13.38 -11.22 -50.47
N GLU A 220 -13.73 -12.33 -49.82
CA GLU A 220 -13.94 -13.61 -50.50
C GLU A 220 -15.17 -13.59 -51.43
N LYS A 221 -16.27 -12.96 -51.01
CA LYS A 221 -17.46 -12.77 -51.86
C LYS A 221 -17.15 -11.90 -53.09
N GLU A 222 -16.38 -10.83 -52.90
CA GLU A 222 -15.94 -9.97 -54.00
C GLU A 222 -15.07 -10.73 -55.01
N ASN A 223 -14.09 -11.50 -54.52
CA ASN A 223 -13.27 -12.37 -55.37
C ASN A 223 -14.09 -13.46 -56.09
N ALA A 224 -15.11 -14.02 -55.45
CA ALA A 224 -16.00 -15.00 -56.07
C ALA A 224 -16.86 -14.38 -57.19
N LEU A 225 -17.27 -13.11 -57.05
CA LEU A 225 -17.98 -12.37 -58.10
C LEU A 225 -17.06 -12.05 -59.28
N LEU A 226 -15.82 -11.62 -59.00
CA LEU A 226 -14.81 -11.40 -60.04
C LEU A 226 -14.52 -12.69 -60.83
N ARG A 227 -14.42 -13.84 -60.15
CA ARG A 227 -14.27 -15.14 -60.82
C ARG A 227 -15.46 -15.51 -61.71
N ARG A 228 -16.69 -15.10 -61.38
CA ARG A 228 -17.85 -15.32 -62.25
C ARG A 228 -17.83 -14.42 -63.48
N HIS A 229 -17.35 -13.17 -63.36
CA HIS A 229 -17.19 -12.28 -64.50
C HIS A 229 -16.00 -12.66 -65.41
N GLN A 230 -15.02 -13.39 -64.89
CA GLN A 230 -13.83 -13.80 -65.62
C GLN A 230 -13.92 -15.22 -66.20
N ALA A 231 -15.09 -15.87 -66.16
CA ALA A 231 -15.31 -17.12 -66.88
C ALA A 231 -15.51 -16.82 -68.38
N PRO A 232 -14.58 -17.22 -69.27
CA PRO A 232 -14.73 -17.02 -70.70
C PRO A 232 -15.79 -17.96 -71.28
N ASP A 233 -16.62 -17.41 -72.17
CA ASP A 233 -17.60 -18.12 -72.98
C ASP A 233 -16.87 -18.99 -74.01
N VAL A 234 -16.44 -20.19 -73.62
CA VAL A 234 -15.90 -21.21 -74.53
C VAL A 234 -17.01 -22.21 -74.85
N LYS A 235 -17.97 -21.77 -75.67
CA LYS A 235 -18.82 -22.65 -76.49
C LYS A 235 -19.26 -21.93 -77.76
N MET A 236 -18.42 -21.87 -78.78
CA MET A 236 -18.91 -21.83 -80.16
C MET A 236 -17.83 -22.27 -81.16
N SER A 237 -18.25 -23.05 -82.16
CA SER A 237 -17.51 -23.55 -83.33
C SER A 237 -16.63 -24.80 -83.18
N THR A 238 -17.27 -25.96 -83.16
CA THR A 238 -16.90 -27.06 -84.08
C THR A 238 -18.11 -27.96 -84.34
N GLU A 239 -19.04 -27.48 -85.15
CA GLU A 239 -19.99 -28.31 -85.89
C GLU A 239 -20.36 -27.52 -87.15
N GLU A 240 -19.78 -27.91 -88.28
CA GLU A 240 -20.30 -27.84 -89.66
C GLU A 240 -19.13 -27.77 -90.65
N SER A 241 -18.86 -28.89 -91.32
CA SER A 241 -18.76 -28.92 -92.78
C SER A 241 -18.71 -30.38 -93.23
N SER A 242 -19.90 -30.97 -93.38
CA SER A 242 -20.12 -31.98 -94.41
C SER A 242 -19.97 -31.32 -95.77
N GLN A 243 -18.98 -31.76 -96.56
CA GLN A 243 -19.12 -32.01 -97.99
C GLN A 243 -17.94 -32.84 -98.48
#